data_AF-A0A7S4QX91-F1
#
_entry.id   AF-A0A7S4QX91-F1
#
_cell.length_a   1.000
_cell.length_b   1.000
_cell.length_c   1.000
_cell.angle_alpha   90.00
_cell.angle_beta   90.00
_cell.angle_gamma   90.00
#
_symmetry.space_group_name_H-M   'P 1'
#
loop_
_entity.id
_entity.type
_entity.pdbx_description
1 polymer ?
#
loop_
_entity_poly.entity_id
_entity_poly.type
_entity_poly.pdbx_seq_one_letter_code
_entity_poly.pdbx_strand_id
1 'polypeptide(L)'
;ELLLQLQSLTGTVSKFSSEHRLWEIKYDDGDGEEMDWDDLQKALKLHDSKNKGKKRSVTEEESADEKKKGSAKKKRASPPTQDVKPAALASPTALAGTAGTDEAGKKTSPPTPSSGTFRVVRTTYPSDGSGSYEEEYVVGEYATLEEANKAAWREMERNPQFEDWGEEDYAGKSPPYSSADGPFEAIADEDEFIDIYVVDIAKKEEEEKKMLDAVMKSKPPAKKKSDPSKRKFGKTNRQIVVDANLFARNPCRIPGGTTRLPSDYPGYNKGKGSFAFLIQRLSDRNYAMRAMCLEGHGAEYNTFKKANAYYVCVVWYPPSNLDNHKNDATIVDGCHLDLIDPSDGKTYLTGRNLDSVIVNASEPVECLFLNASQSNSGNCISADDIATAISKCKDSLQCLALNECKLDASMISAIASCSKLRGVIIDSCELWGKGDDRPTDAGLSEVLRSCSDLRWCFVKSSIFGTDCWNALADEGACPNLELLWVDAPLNTQDRIHTARGDHDTIRTALEHRANKLKLCMINPDEKNKSRYVVGGGKGTDRLNGTARAEW
;
A
#
# COMPACT_ATOMS: atom_id res chain seq x y z
N GLU A 1 7.80 20.79 33.61
CA GLU A 1 6.70 21.03 32.64
C GLU A 1 7.21 21.52 31.29
N LEU A 2 8.20 20.84 30.67
CA LEU A 2 8.81 21.29 29.40
C LEU A 2 9.15 20.13 28.45
N LEU A 3 8.46 19.00 28.61
CA LEU A 3 8.67 17.75 27.86
C LEU A 3 7.34 17.00 27.71
N LEU A 4 6.38 17.57 26.96
CA LEU A 4 5.07 16.94 26.77
C LEU A 4 4.35 17.37 25.47
N GLN A 5 5.08 17.57 24.37
CA GLN A 5 4.47 18.06 23.12
C GLN A 5 5.11 17.60 21.81
N LEU A 6 5.52 16.33 21.70
CA LEU A 6 5.62 15.66 20.40
C LEU A 6 4.21 15.18 19.97
N GLN A 7 3.36 16.15 19.64
CA GLN A 7 2.15 15.90 18.86
C GLN A 7 2.54 15.60 17.40
N SER A 8 1.64 14.99 16.64
CA SER A 8 1.81 14.85 15.19
C SER A 8 1.98 16.24 14.57
N LEU A 9 3.12 16.49 13.92
CA LEU A 9 3.38 17.75 13.23
C LEU A 9 2.45 17.87 12.02
N THR A 10 1.28 18.47 12.23
CA THR A 10 0.34 18.83 11.16
C THR A 10 0.86 20.06 10.43
N GLY A 11 1.66 19.83 9.40
CA GLY A 11 2.17 20.90 8.55
C GLY A 11 1.12 21.42 7.56
N THR A 12 0.98 22.73 7.44
CA THR A 12 0.16 23.38 6.40
C THR A 12 1.05 23.85 5.26
N VAL A 13 0.74 23.41 4.04
CA VAL A 13 1.38 23.91 2.81
C VAL A 13 0.97 25.36 2.58
N SER A 14 1.94 26.28 2.60
CA SER A 14 1.68 27.73 2.54
C SER A 14 2.11 28.38 1.22
N LYS A 15 3.15 27.87 0.55
CA LYS A 15 3.60 28.32 -0.78
C LYS A 15 4.14 27.16 -1.63
N PHE A 16 4.20 27.40 -2.93
CA PHE A 16 4.84 26.51 -3.91
C PHE A 16 5.75 27.31 -4.85
N SER A 17 6.96 26.82 -5.07
CA SER A 17 7.89 27.32 -6.09
C SER A 17 7.85 26.38 -7.28
N SER A 18 7.19 26.79 -8.37
CA SER A 18 7.10 25.99 -9.60
C SER A 18 8.45 25.84 -10.31
N GLU A 19 9.32 26.85 -10.24
CA GLU A 19 10.66 26.87 -10.85
C GLU A 19 11.57 25.78 -10.27
N HIS A 20 11.44 25.48 -8.96
CA HIS A 20 12.26 24.47 -8.27
C HIS A 20 11.46 23.25 -7.77
N ARG A 21 10.15 23.18 -8.04
CA ARG A 21 9.19 22.16 -7.55
C ARG A 21 9.19 21.96 -6.02
N LEU A 22 9.41 23.04 -5.25
CA LEU A 22 9.49 23.01 -3.78
C LEU A 22 8.23 23.56 -3.11
N TRP A 23 7.83 22.98 -1.98
CA TRP A 23 6.70 23.40 -1.15
C TRP A 23 7.18 24.01 0.19
N GLU A 24 6.61 25.14 0.59
CA GLU A 24 6.76 25.66 1.96
C GLU A 24 5.73 24.96 2.85
N ILE A 25 6.19 24.23 3.85
CA ILE A 25 5.35 23.62 4.88
C ILE A 25 5.62 24.36 6.18
N LYS A 26 4.57 24.94 6.77
CA LYS A 26 4.62 25.55 8.10
C LYS A 26 4.10 24.58 9.13
N TYR A 27 4.76 24.47 10.27
CA TYR A 27 4.39 23.52 11.31
C TYR A 27 3.79 24.28 12.51
N ASP A 28 2.71 23.76 13.09
CA ASP A 28 2.05 24.35 14.26
C ASP A 28 2.76 23.94 15.60
N ASP A 29 4.05 23.63 15.57
CA ASP A 29 4.88 23.35 16.75
C ASP A 29 5.31 24.62 17.50
N GLY A 30 5.41 25.74 16.77
CA GLY A 30 5.60 27.08 17.35
C GLY A 30 7.01 27.37 17.85
N ASP A 31 8.01 26.60 17.41
CA ASP A 31 9.43 26.90 17.66
C ASP A 31 9.97 28.01 16.74
N GLY A 32 9.37 28.18 15.56
CA GLY A 32 9.76 29.19 14.58
C GLY A 32 11.11 28.91 13.92
N GLU A 33 11.57 27.66 13.91
CA GLU A 33 12.82 27.24 13.25
C GLU A 33 12.67 27.07 11.72
N GLU A 34 11.50 27.41 11.16
CA GLU A 34 11.24 27.31 9.72
C GLU A 34 12.13 28.26 8.91
N MET A 35 12.80 27.72 7.89
CA MET A 35 13.66 28.51 7.01
C MET A 35 12.85 29.56 6.25
N ASP A 36 13.25 30.84 6.38
CA ASP A 36 12.59 31.93 5.67
C ASP A 36 12.56 31.69 4.15
N TRP A 37 11.37 31.83 3.58
CA TRP A 37 11.11 31.54 2.18
C TRP A 37 11.91 32.42 1.23
N ASP A 38 12.10 33.70 1.55
CA ASP A 38 12.83 34.62 0.69
C ASP A 38 14.34 34.33 0.74
N ASP A 39 14.87 33.88 1.87
CA ASP A 39 16.25 33.38 1.97
C ASP A 39 16.46 32.04 1.23
N LEU A 40 15.50 31.11 1.30
CA LEU A 40 15.52 29.89 0.47
C LEU A 40 15.51 30.24 -1.03
N GLN A 41 14.64 31.16 -1.47
CA GLN A 41 14.58 31.62 -2.86
C GLN A 41 15.86 32.35 -3.31
N LYS A 42 16.53 33.11 -2.42
CA LYS A 42 17.86 33.70 -2.70
C LYS A 42 18.91 32.60 -2.88
N ALA A 43 18.93 31.59 -2.02
CA ALA A 43 19.90 30.49 -2.08
C ALA A 43 19.79 29.69 -3.39
N LEU A 44 18.56 29.36 -3.81
CA LEU A 44 18.27 28.65 -5.07
C LEU A 44 18.70 29.46 -6.30
N LYS A 45 18.39 30.76 -6.35
CA LYS A 45 18.86 31.65 -7.43
C LYS A 45 20.39 31.75 -7.49
N LEU A 46 21.06 31.68 -6.35
CA LEU A 46 22.52 31.73 -6.25
C LEU A 46 23.17 30.42 -6.72
N HIS A 47 22.51 29.28 -6.47
CA HIS A 47 22.90 27.96 -6.99
C HIS A 47 22.79 27.92 -8.53
N ASP A 48 21.65 28.32 -9.08
CA ASP A 48 21.40 28.32 -10.53
C ASP A 48 22.35 29.26 -11.28
N SER A 49 22.64 30.43 -10.70
CA SER A 49 23.61 31.38 -11.24
C SER A 49 25.02 30.79 -11.33
N LYS A 50 25.44 29.97 -10.35
CA LYS A 50 26.73 29.26 -10.38
C LYS A 50 26.76 28.16 -11.43
N ASN A 51 25.67 27.42 -11.61
CA ASN A 51 25.61 26.31 -12.58
C ASN A 51 25.53 26.81 -14.03
N LYS A 52 24.84 27.93 -14.29
CA LYS A 52 24.82 28.58 -15.61
C LYS A 52 26.20 29.04 -16.09
N GLY A 53 27.14 29.31 -15.17
CA GLY A 53 28.52 29.70 -15.48
C GLY A 53 29.44 28.57 -15.95
N LYS A 54 29.08 27.29 -15.76
CA LYS A 54 29.94 26.14 -16.11
C LYS A 54 29.74 25.59 -17.53
N LYS A 55 28.70 26.01 -18.27
CA LYS A 55 28.26 25.33 -19.50
C LYS A 55 28.76 25.94 -20.83
N ARG A 56 29.86 26.72 -20.84
CA ARG A 56 30.44 27.28 -22.09
C ARG A 56 31.96 27.52 -22.05
N SER A 57 32.72 26.57 -22.60
CA SER A 57 33.94 26.83 -23.40
C SER A 57 34.43 25.54 -24.08
N VAL A 58 33.83 25.18 -25.21
CA VAL A 58 34.48 24.34 -26.23
C VAL A 58 34.53 25.16 -27.52
N THR A 59 35.67 25.05 -28.19
CA THR A 59 36.26 25.98 -29.15
C THR A 59 35.60 25.92 -30.54
N GLU A 60 35.49 27.07 -31.21
CA GLU A 60 35.54 27.14 -32.68
C GLU A 60 36.61 28.16 -33.08
N GLU A 61 37.55 27.72 -33.93
CA GLU A 61 38.56 28.55 -34.57
C GLU A 61 38.17 28.90 -36.02
N GLU A 62 38.81 29.96 -36.50
CA GLU A 62 38.69 30.66 -37.78
C GLU A 62 38.33 29.86 -39.05
N SER A 63 37.48 30.45 -39.90
CA SER A 63 37.93 30.80 -41.26
C SER A 63 37.21 32.05 -41.82
N ALA A 64 38.00 32.99 -42.34
CA ALA A 64 37.57 33.99 -43.32
C ALA A 64 37.66 33.36 -44.74
N ASP A 65 37.22 33.94 -45.86
CA ASP A 65 36.87 35.32 -46.23
C ASP A 65 36.01 35.27 -47.51
N GLU A 66 35.12 36.25 -47.73
CA GLU A 66 35.03 37.02 -49.00
C GLU A 66 33.78 37.91 -49.08
N LYS A 67 33.95 39.07 -49.74
CA LYS A 67 32.94 40.12 -49.91
C LYS A 67 32.43 40.17 -51.35
N LYS A 68 31.12 40.42 -51.55
CA LYS A 68 30.67 41.51 -52.46
C LYS A 68 29.19 41.91 -52.39
N LYS A 69 29.02 43.21 -52.13
CA LYS A 69 27.95 44.16 -52.54
C LYS A 69 26.81 43.66 -53.46
N GLY A 70 25.57 44.03 -53.14
CA GLY A 70 24.46 44.07 -54.11
C GLY A 70 23.14 44.61 -53.55
N SER A 71 22.86 45.90 -53.72
CA SER A 71 21.64 46.59 -53.27
C SER A 71 20.43 46.37 -54.18
N ALA A 72 19.20 46.27 -53.63
CA ALA A 72 18.00 46.99 -54.13
C ALA A 72 16.76 46.84 -53.22
N LYS A 73 15.77 47.72 -53.39
CA LYS A 73 14.63 47.95 -52.46
C LYS A 73 13.31 48.16 -53.22
N LYS A 74 12.31 47.26 -53.06
CA LYS A 74 10.86 47.46 -53.35
C LYS A 74 10.09 46.25 -52.77
N LYS A 75 9.09 46.33 -51.89
CA LYS A 75 7.83 47.11 -51.78
C LYS A 75 6.62 46.44 -52.49
N ARG A 76 5.76 45.79 -51.67
CA ARG A 76 4.30 45.52 -51.80
C ARG A 76 3.70 45.17 -53.18
N ALA A 77 2.98 44.04 -53.26
CA ALA A 77 1.52 44.00 -53.55
C ALA A 77 0.94 42.56 -53.47
N SER A 78 -0.19 42.40 -52.77
CA SER A 78 -1.27 41.42 -53.08
C SER A 78 -2.28 42.11 -54.04
N PRO A 79 -3.41 41.53 -54.50
CA PRO A 79 -4.06 40.20 -54.32
C PRO A 79 -4.41 39.61 -55.74
N PRO A 80 -5.54 38.91 -56.08
CA PRO A 80 -6.65 38.33 -55.29
C PRO A 80 -7.15 36.91 -55.64
N THR A 81 -8.01 36.41 -54.76
CA THR A 81 -8.94 35.29 -54.90
C THR A 81 -10.10 35.59 -55.87
N GLN A 82 -10.62 34.58 -56.59
CA GLN A 82 -12.02 34.54 -57.06
C GLN A 82 -12.57 33.12 -57.13
N ASP A 83 -13.82 32.97 -56.67
CA ASP A 83 -14.64 31.75 -56.75
C ASP A 83 -15.23 31.52 -58.16
N VAL A 84 -15.42 30.25 -58.55
CA VAL A 84 -16.55 29.82 -59.40
C VAL A 84 -17.04 28.43 -58.95
N LYS A 85 -18.36 28.25 -58.87
CA LYS A 85 -19.09 27.03 -58.47
C LYS A 85 -19.96 26.51 -59.66
N PRO A 86 -20.79 25.46 -59.49
CA PRO A 86 -20.66 24.18 -60.16
C PRO A 86 -21.56 23.99 -61.41
N ALA A 87 -21.37 22.87 -62.12
CA ALA A 87 -22.32 22.34 -63.12
C ALA A 87 -22.61 20.85 -62.85
N ALA A 88 -23.76 20.35 -63.32
CA ALA A 88 -24.37 19.10 -62.87
C ALA A 88 -24.80 18.17 -64.02
N LEU A 89 -25.36 17.02 -63.64
CA LEU A 89 -26.19 16.08 -64.42
C LEU A 89 -25.51 15.22 -65.50
N ALA A 90 -25.58 13.90 -65.29
CA ALA A 90 -26.39 13.01 -66.14
C ALA A 90 -26.70 11.66 -65.45
N SER A 91 -27.93 11.18 -65.64
CA SER A 91 -28.32 9.78 -65.43
C SER A 91 -29.23 9.37 -66.58
N PRO A 92 -29.11 8.13 -67.07
CA PRO A 92 -30.28 7.28 -67.33
C PRO A 92 -29.99 5.80 -67.00
N THR A 93 -30.92 4.84 -66.98
CA THR A 93 -32.38 4.78 -66.75
C THR A 93 -32.68 3.29 -66.44
N ALA A 94 -33.73 2.99 -65.67
CA ALA A 94 -34.05 1.64 -65.23
C ALA A 94 -34.59 0.71 -66.34
N LEU A 95 -34.49 -0.60 -66.11
CA LEU A 95 -35.39 -1.62 -66.63
C LEU A 95 -35.77 -2.57 -65.49
N ALA A 96 -36.98 -3.14 -65.55
CA ALA A 96 -37.66 -3.73 -64.40
C ALA A 96 -37.96 -5.23 -64.58
N GLY A 97 -38.20 -5.90 -63.46
CA GLY A 97 -39.07 -7.07 -63.40
C GLY A 97 -38.42 -8.41 -63.05
N THR A 98 -38.66 -8.89 -61.83
CA THR A 98 -39.57 -10.03 -61.60
C THR A 98 -39.84 -10.24 -60.11
N ALA A 99 -41.00 -10.79 -59.78
CA ALA A 99 -41.42 -11.04 -58.40
C ALA A 99 -40.99 -12.44 -57.92
N GLY A 100 -40.69 -12.56 -56.62
CA GLY A 100 -40.45 -13.81 -55.91
C GLY A 100 -40.71 -13.60 -54.43
N THR A 101 -41.38 -14.55 -53.79
CA THR A 101 -41.93 -14.39 -52.43
C THR A 101 -41.06 -15.04 -51.35
N ASP A 102 -41.37 -14.65 -50.11
CA ASP A 102 -41.20 -15.42 -48.86
C ASP A 102 -39.87 -15.42 -48.07
N GLU A 103 -40.09 -15.62 -46.77
CA GLU A 103 -39.19 -15.97 -45.67
C GLU A 103 -38.35 -14.90 -44.93
N ALA A 104 -38.37 -15.05 -43.60
CA ALA A 104 -38.03 -14.07 -42.59
C ALA A 104 -36.53 -13.78 -42.42
N GLY A 105 -36.05 -12.69 -43.02
CA GLY A 105 -34.73 -12.13 -42.75
C GLY A 105 -34.66 -11.33 -41.44
N LYS A 106 -34.14 -11.92 -40.37
CA LYS A 106 -33.81 -11.23 -39.10
C LYS A 106 -32.72 -10.17 -39.36
N LYS A 107 -33.09 -8.89 -39.42
CA LYS A 107 -32.14 -7.77 -39.57
C LYS A 107 -31.13 -7.75 -38.42
N THR A 108 -29.94 -8.30 -38.65
CA THR A 108 -28.76 -7.99 -37.85
C THR A 108 -28.31 -6.58 -38.21
N SER A 109 -28.27 -5.69 -37.22
CA SER A 109 -27.58 -4.40 -37.32
C SER A 109 -26.14 -4.63 -37.84
N PRO A 110 -25.56 -3.70 -38.61
CA PRO A 110 -24.12 -3.72 -38.84
C PRO A 110 -23.42 -3.75 -37.47
N PRO A 111 -22.38 -4.58 -37.27
CA PRO A 111 -21.61 -4.51 -36.04
C PRO A 111 -21.01 -3.09 -35.94
N THR A 112 -21.39 -2.35 -34.91
CA THR A 112 -20.74 -1.09 -34.58
C THR A 112 -19.25 -1.38 -34.45
N PRO A 113 -18.36 -0.72 -35.22
CA PRO A 113 -16.94 -0.95 -35.06
C PRO A 113 -16.58 -0.58 -33.62
N SER A 114 -16.09 -1.56 -32.86
CA SER A 114 -15.50 -1.32 -31.55
C SER A 114 -14.26 -0.45 -31.78
N SER A 115 -14.39 0.85 -31.52
CA SER A 115 -13.28 1.79 -31.59
C SER A 115 -12.29 1.44 -30.49
N GLY A 116 -11.32 0.60 -30.81
CA GLY A 116 -10.21 0.28 -29.92
C GLY A 116 -9.47 1.56 -29.59
N THR A 117 -9.44 1.93 -28.32
CA THR A 117 -8.66 3.05 -27.82
C THR A 117 -7.23 2.58 -27.56
N PHE A 118 -6.27 3.39 -27.99
CA PHE A 118 -4.84 3.14 -27.84
C PHE A 118 -4.26 4.18 -26.87
N ARG A 119 -3.49 3.73 -25.87
CA ARG A 119 -2.84 4.61 -24.90
C ARG A 119 -1.35 4.68 -25.17
N VAL A 120 -0.78 5.89 -25.24
CA VAL A 120 0.67 6.08 -25.22
C VAL A 120 1.10 6.22 -23.76
N VAL A 121 2.05 5.39 -23.34
CA VAL A 121 2.62 5.39 -21.99
C VAL A 121 4.11 5.66 -22.09
N ARG A 122 4.62 6.49 -21.19
CA ARG A 122 6.04 6.70 -20.95
C ARG A 122 6.39 6.16 -19.57
N THR A 123 7.38 5.30 -19.44
CA THR A 123 7.81 4.72 -18.16
C THR A 123 9.24 5.12 -17.88
N THR A 124 9.51 5.72 -16.72
CA THR A 124 10.85 6.08 -16.26
C THR A 124 11.32 5.11 -15.18
N TYR A 125 12.55 4.60 -15.26
CA TYR A 125 13.13 3.63 -14.33
C TYR A 125 14.64 3.84 -14.13
N PRO A 126 15.22 3.54 -12.95
CA PRO A 126 16.63 3.83 -12.68
C PRO A 126 17.59 2.94 -13.50
N SER A 127 18.69 3.52 -13.97
CA SER A 127 19.66 2.86 -14.86
C SER A 127 20.48 1.76 -14.16
N ASP A 128 20.58 1.80 -12.83
CA ASP A 128 21.28 0.81 -12.00
C ASP A 128 20.61 -0.58 -11.95
N GLY A 129 19.43 -0.73 -12.56
CA GLY A 129 18.66 -1.98 -12.57
C GLY A 129 18.11 -2.38 -11.20
N SER A 130 18.07 -1.46 -10.24
CA SER A 130 17.59 -1.74 -8.87
C SER A 130 16.10 -2.06 -8.78
N GLY A 131 15.32 -1.82 -9.85
CA GLY A 131 13.86 -2.02 -9.89
C GLY A 131 13.13 -1.27 -8.78
N SER A 132 13.73 -0.17 -8.30
CA SER A 132 13.36 0.44 -7.03
C SER A 132 12.24 1.48 -7.16
N TYR A 133 12.01 2.01 -8.37
CA TYR A 133 10.81 2.72 -8.78
C TYR A 133 10.64 2.61 -10.30
N GLU A 134 9.40 2.59 -10.75
CA GLU A 134 8.97 2.69 -12.15
C GLU A 134 7.86 3.76 -12.13
N GLU A 135 8.04 4.89 -12.81
CA GLU A 135 7.02 5.95 -12.92
C GLU A 135 6.35 5.87 -14.30
N GLU A 136 5.11 5.39 -14.36
CA GLU A 136 4.30 5.40 -15.59
C GLU A 136 3.55 6.75 -15.75
N TYR A 137 3.73 7.39 -16.91
CA TYR A 137 3.04 8.60 -17.32
C TYR A 137 2.20 8.36 -18.59
N VAL A 138 0.90 8.67 -18.52
CA VAL A 138 0.01 8.57 -19.68
C VAL A 138 0.16 9.82 -20.54
N VAL A 139 0.81 9.68 -21.70
CA VAL A 139 1.04 10.76 -22.67
C VAL A 139 -0.27 11.14 -23.38
N GLY A 140 -1.15 10.15 -23.62
CA GLY A 140 -2.48 10.40 -24.17
C GLY A 140 -3.22 9.13 -24.61
N GLU A 141 -4.49 9.30 -24.97
CA GLU A 141 -5.35 8.25 -25.55
C GLU A 141 -5.83 8.66 -26.95
N TYR A 142 -5.86 7.69 -27.86
CA TYR A 142 -6.03 7.89 -29.30
C TYR A 142 -7.03 6.88 -29.87
N ALA A 143 -7.76 7.28 -30.92
CA ALA A 143 -8.80 6.44 -31.53
C ALA A 143 -8.23 5.41 -32.52
N THR A 144 -6.96 5.56 -32.91
CA THR A 144 -6.28 4.69 -33.87
C THR A 144 -4.82 4.44 -33.46
N LEU A 145 -4.28 3.28 -33.88
CA LEU A 145 -2.88 2.93 -33.67
C LEU A 145 -1.92 3.89 -34.40
N GLU A 146 -2.32 4.44 -35.56
CA GLU A 146 -1.52 5.41 -36.31
C GLU A 146 -1.35 6.73 -35.53
N GLU A 147 -2.44 7.24 -34.94
CA GLU A 147 -2.39 8.42 -34.07
C GLU A 147 -1.55 8.18 -32.81
N ALA A 148 -1.68 7.00 -32.20
CA ALA A 148 -0.89 6.61 -31.02
C ALA A 148 0.61 6.50 -31.34
N ASN A 149 0.98 5.82 -32.44
CA ASN A 149 2.38 5.73 -32.89
C ASN A 149 2.95 7.12 -33.19
N LYS A 150 2.18 8.00 -33.85
CA LYS A 150 2.58 9.38 -34.13
C LYS A 150 2.71 10.24 -32.87
N ALA A 151 1.98 9.92 -31.81
CA ALA A 151 2.11 10.59 -30.52
C ALA A 151 3.31 10.07 -29.72
N ALA A 152 3.56 8.76 -29.71
CA ALA A 152 4.75 8.15 -29.14
C ALA A 152 6.04 8.72 -29.78
N TRP A 153 6.06 8.84 -31.11
CA TRP A 153 7.17 9.47 -31.85
C TRP A 153 7.44 10.91 -31.39
N ARG A 154 6.40 11.73 -31.26
CA ARG A 154 6.55 13.12 -30.76
C ARG A 154 7.00 13.21 -29.31
N GLU A 155 6.68 12.21 -28.48
CA GLU A 155 7.18 12.16 -27.10
C GLU A 155 8.68 11.83 -27.09
N MET A 156 9.12 10.93 -27.96
CA MET A 156 10.54 10.60 -28.17
C MET A 156 11.30 11.84 -28.68
N GLU A 157 10.84 12.50 -29.75
CA GLU A 157 11.43 13.74 -30.31
C GLU A 157 11.59 14.89 -29.29
N ARG A 158 10.78 14.89 -28.23
CA ARG A 158 10.77 15.96 -27.20
C ARG A 158 11.65 15.64 -26.00
N ASN A 159 12.12 14.42 -25.87
CA ASN A 159 12.77 13.94 -24.67
C ASN A 159 14.31 13.97 -24.87
N PRO A 160 15.05 14.75 -24.07
CA PRO A 160 16.50 14.93 -24.26
C PRO A 160 17.32 13.64 -24.27
N GLN A 161 16.85 12.56 -23.63
CA GLN A 161 17.57 11.27 -23.67
C GLN A 161 17.62 10.63 -25.06
N PHE A 162 16.80 11.09 -26.00
CA PHE A 162 16.80 10.66 -27.41
C PHE A 162 17.40 11.72 -28.36
N GLU A 163 17.92 12.85 -27.83
CA GLU A 163 18.54 13.92 -28.63
C GLU A 163 19.76 13.38 -29.39
N ASP A 164 19.97 13.89 -30.62
CA ASP A 164 21.04 13.51 -31.56
C ASP A 164 21.08 12.06 -32.09
N TRP A 165 20.33 11.08 -31.54
CA TRP A 165 20.35 9.68 -32.01
C TRP A 165 18.98 9.05 -32.29
N GLY A 166 17.94 9.37 -31.50
CA GLY A 166 16.66 8.65 -31.54
C GLY A 166 15.90 8.78 -32.86
N GLU A 167 15.99 9.93 -33.54
CA GLU A 167 15.34 10.15 -34.84
C GLU A 167 15.93 9.22 -35.93
N GLU A 168 17.25 9.04 -35.97
CA GLU A 168 17.92 8.15 -36.93
C GLU A 168 17.66 6.68 -36.60
N ASP A 169 17.88 6.28 -35.35
CA ASP A 169 17.78 4.88 -34.96
C ASP A 169 16.34 4.36 -34.99
N TYR A 170 15.34 5.18 -34.68
CA TYR A 170 13.94 4.75 -34.75
C TYR A 170 13.22 5.16 -36.05
N ALA A 171 13.92 5.73 -37.04
CA ALA A 171 13.33 6.15 -38.31
C ALA A 171 12.43 5.08 -38.97
N GLY A 172 11.13 5.36 -39.03
CA GLY A 172 10.11 4.45 -39.60
C GLY A 172 9.79 3.21 -38.77
N LYS A 173 10.38 3.04 -37.57
CA LYS A 173 10.03 2.00 -36.61
C LYS A 173 8.81 2.44 -35.79
N SER A 174 7.90 1.50 -35.52
CA SER A 174 6.85 1.70 -34.51
C SER A 174 7.43 1.50 -33.10
N PRO A 175 6.81 2.08 -32.05
CA PRO A 175 7.24 1.85 -30.67
C PRO A 175 7.14 0.36 -30.27
N PRO A 176 7.84 -0.10 -29.21
CA PRO A 176 8.50 0.70 -28.16
C PRO A 176 9.77 1.43 -28.61
N TYR A 177 10.03 2.56 -27.95
CA TYR A 177 11.29 3.31 -28.00
C TYR A 177 11.89 3.33 -26.59
N SER A 178 13.16 3.00 -26.41
CA SER A 178 13.84 2.95 -25.11
C SER A 178 15.11 3.77 -25.15
N SER A 179 15.36 4.65 -24.18
CA SER A 179 16.64 5.38 -24.11
C SER A 179 17.82 4.46 -23.74
N ALA A 180 17.55 3.26 -23.23
CA ALA A 180 18.56 2.24 -22.97
C ALA A 180 19.10 1.56 -24.25
N ASP A 181 18.51 1.79 -25.42
CA ASP A 181 19.01 1.33 -26.72
C ASP A 181 20.05 2.30 -27.35
N GLY A 182 20.27 3.48 -26.74
CA GLY A 182 21.14 4.53 -27.28
C GLY A 182 22.63 4.19 -27.35
N PRO A 183 23.45 5.08 -27.96
CA PRO A 183 24.90 4.93 -27.97
C PRO A 183 25.47 4.96 -26.55
N PHE A 184 26.57 4.24 -26.32
CA PHE A 184 27.17 4.09 -24.97
C PHE A 184 27.49 5.45 -24.33
N GLU A 185 27.92 6.43 -25.13
CA GLU A 185 28.20 7.80 -24.72
C GLU A 185 26.96 8.56 -24.22
N ALA A 186 25.75 8.24 -24.69
CA ALA A 186 24.49 8.80 -24.20
C ALA A 186 23.97 8.04 -22.97
N ILE A 187 24.32 6.76 -22.82
CA ILE A 187 23.87 5.91 -21.69
C ILE A 187 24.73 6.11 -20.43
N ALA A 188 26.03 6.38 -20.58
CA ALA A 188 27.00 6.26 -19.48
C ALA A 188 26.81 7.25 -18.31
N ASP A 189 26.15 8.39 -18.54
CA ASP A 189 25.93 9.46 -17.55
C ASP A 189 24.46 9.57 -17.09
N GLU A 190 23.55 8.69 -17.54
CA GLU A 190 22.13 8.74 -17.21
C GLU A 190 21.79 7.93 -15.94
N ASP A 191 21.19 8.59 -14.94
CA ASP A 191 20.70 7.96 -13.70
C ASP A 191 19.36 7.19 -13.92
N GLU A 192 18.63 7.51 -14.99
CA GLU A 192 17.30 6.98 -15.32
C GLU A 192 17.22 6.65 -16.82
N PHE A 193 16.45 5.62 -17.18
CA PHE A 193 16.04 5.31 -18.55
C PHE A 193 14.54 5.54 -18.74
N ILE A 194 14.14 5.71 -20.01
CA ILE A 194 12.77 6.03 -20.40
C ILE A 194 12.34 5.13 -21.56
N ASP A 195 11.26 4.38 -21.32
CA ASP A 195 10.54 3.62 -22.34
C ASP A 195 9.28 4.39 -22.78
N ILE A 196 8.99 4.42 -24.08
CA ILE A 196 7.77 4.99 -24.67
C ILE A 196 7.10 3.91 -25.51
N TYR A 197 5.88 3.51 -25.16
CA TYR A 197 5.16 2.43 -25.85
C TYR A 197 3.66 2.69 -26.02
N VAL A 198 3.05 1.92 -26.93
CA VAL A 198 1.61 1.98 -27.22
C VAL A 198 0.93 0.74 -26.69
N VAL A 199 -0.13 0.95 -25.91
CA VAL A 199 -1.00 -0.08 -25.34
C VAL A 199 -2.34 -0.06 -26.07
N ASP A 200 -2.71 -1.17 -26.70
CA ASP A 200 -4.10 -1.43 -27.10
C ASP A 200 -4.90 -1.71 -25.82
N ILE A 201 -5.77 -0.77 -25.43
CA ILE A 201 -6.48 -0.82 -24.15
C ILE A 201 -7.45 -2.02 -24.15
N ALA A 202 -8.18 -2.24 -25.24
CA ALA A 202 -9.15 -3.32 -25.33
C ALA A 202 -8.47 -4.71 -25.27
N LYS A 203 -7.31 -4.86 -25.93
CA LYS A 203 -6.50 -6.07 -25.85
C LYS A 203 -5.93 -6.28 -24.44
N LYS A 204 -5.40 -5.23 -23.81
CA LYS A 204 -4.88 -5.30 -22.42
C LYS A 204 -5.98 -5.71 -21.44
N GLU A 205 -7.17 -5.11 -21.52
CA GLU A 205 -8.34 -5.49 -20.71
C GLU A 205 -8.76 -6.95 -20.96
N GLU A 206 -8.70 -7.45 -22.20
CA GLU A 206 -9.01 -8.86 -22.51
C GLU A 206 -7.95 -9.82 -21.94
N GLU A 207 -6.67 -9.46 -22.00
CA GLU A 207 -5.56 -10.24 -21.45
C GLU A 207 -5.57 -10.26 -19.91
N GLU A 208 -5.78 -9.10 -19.26
CA GLU A 208 -5.97 -8.98 -17.81
C GLU A 208 -7.19 -9.80 -17.35
N LYS A 209 -8.31 -9.72 -18.07
CA LYS A 209 -9.50 -10.53 -17.77
C LYS A 209 -9.22 -12.02 -17.92
N LYS A 210 -8.51 -12.45 -18.97
CA LYS A 210 -8.09 -13.86 -19.16
C LYS A 210 -7.17 -14.32 -18.02
N MET A 211 -6.26 -13.45 -17.57
CA MET A 211 -5.35 -13.73 -16.46
C MET A 211 -6.12 -13.86 -15.14
N LEU A 212 -7.04 -12.92 -14.85
CA LEU A 212 -7.91 -12.96 -13.68
C LEU A 212 -8.77 -14.23 -13.67
N ASP A 213 -9.41 -14.56 -14.80
CA ASP A 213 -10.17 -15.80 -15.00
C ASP A 213 -9.32 -17.05 -14.74
N ALA A 214 -8.08 -17.08 -15.24
CA ALA A 214 -7.15 -18.19 -15.04
C ALA A 214 -6.71 -18.31 -13.58
N VAL A 215 -6.48 -17.17 -12.90
CA VAL A 215 -6.16 -17.12 -11.46
C VAL A 215 -7.35 -17.61 -10.62
N MET A 216 -8.57 -17.13 -10.89
CA MET A 216 -9.79 -17.58 -10.19
C MET A 216 -10.09 -19.07 -10.42
N LYS A 217 -9.73 -19.61 -11.60
CA LYS A 217 -9.83 -21.05 -11.92
C LYS A 217 -8.66 -21.88 -11.40
N SER A 218 -7.55 -21.26 -10.98
CA SER A 218 -6.39 -21.97 -10.46
C SER A 218 -6.74 -22.68 -9.14
N LYS A 219 -6.34 -23.95 -9.02
CA LYS A 219 -6.56 -24.69 -7.77
C LYS A 219 -5.63 -24.10 -6.70
N PRO A 220 -6.14 -23.77 -5.48
CA PRO A 220 -5.28 -23.34 -4.40
C PRO A 220 -4.25 -24.44 -4.08
N PRO A 221 -3.05 -24.05 -3.58
CA PRO A 221 -1.98 -25.01 -3.30
C PRO A 221 -2.47 -26.13 -2.38
N ALA A 222 -2.20 -27.37 -2.76
CA ALA A 222 -2.77 -28.55 -2.11
C ALA A 222 -2.46 -28.55 -0.59
N LYS A 223 -3.50 -28.44 0.23
CA LYS A 223 -3.39 -28.29 1.68
C LYS A 223 -2.69 -29.51 2.28
N LYS A 224 -1.43 -29.36 2.68
CA LYS A 224 -0.75 -30.37 3.52
C LYS A 224 -1.54 -30.45 4.82
N LYS A 225 -2.22 -31.58 5.05
CA LYS A 225 -2.90 -31.87 6.31
C LYS A 225 -1.87 -31.84 7.44
N SER A 226 -1.79 -30.73 8.16
CA SER A 226 -1.01 -30.63 9.38
C SER A 226 -1.67 -31.51 10.44
N ASP A 227 -0.90 -32.45 10.98
CA ASP A 227 -1.27 -33.28 12.12
C ASP A 227 -1.71 -32.38 13.30
N PRO A 228 -3.01 -32.32 13.65
CA PRO A 228 -3.50 -31.36 14.65
C PRO A 228 -2.92 -31.61 16.04
N SER A 229 -2.45 -32.83 16.32
CA SER A 229 -1.83 -33.19 17.60
C SER A 229 -0.52 -32.45 17.86
N LYS A 230 0.16 -31.95 16.82
CA LYS A 230 1.46 -31.30 16.91
C LYS A 230 1.33 -29.78 16.83
N ARG A 231 0.76 -29.20 17.89
CA ARG A 231 0.75 -27.75 18.11
C ARG A 231 2.19 -27.23 18.18
N LYS A 232 2.62 -26.45 17.18
CA LYS A 232 3.96 -25.84 17.13
C LYS A 232 3.89 -24.35 17.40
N PHE A 233 4.80 -23.87 18.23
CA PHE A 233 4.87 -22.46 18.60
C PHE A 233 6.28 -21.91 18.38
N GLY A 234 6.35 -20.62 18.06
CA GLY A 234 7.61 -19.88 18.02
C GLY A 234 8.23 -19.75 16.64
N LYS A 235 9.53 -19.42 16.62
CA LYS A 235 10.25 -19.09 15.38
C LYS A 235 10.56 -20.34 14.56
N THR A 236 10.32 -20.27 13.25
CA THR A 236 10.55 -21.34 12.28
C THR A 236 11.42 -20.88 11.11
N ASN A 237 12.13 -21.82 10.49
CA ASN A 237 12.98 -21.58 9.31
C ASN A 237 12.23 -21.78 7.98
N ARG A 238 10.88 -21.86 8.01
CA ARG A 238 10.06 -21.92 6.80
C ARG A 238 10.37 -20.72 5.89
N GLN A 239 10.47 -20.97 4.59
CA GLN A 239 10.63 -19.93 3.59
C GLN A 239 9.36 -19.06 3.57
N ILE A 240 9.55 -17.74 3.61
CA ILE A 240 8.49 -16.77 3.36
C ILE A 240 8.16 -16.86 1.87
N VAL A 241 6.95 -17.32 1.56
CA VAL A 241 6.41 -17.41 0.19
C VAL A 241 5.41 -16.27 0.00
N VAL A 242 5.60 -15.50 -1.07
CA VAL A 242 4.63 -14.49 -1.50
C VAL A 242 3.65 -15.19 -2.44
N ASP A 243 2.36 -15.14 -2.11
CA ASP A 243 1.30 -15.61 -2.99
C ASP A 243 0.56 -14.39 -3.52
N ALA A 244 1.09 -13.84 -4.61
CA ALA A 244 0.53 -12.67 -5.27
C ALA A 244 -0.98 -12.87 -5.53
N ASN A 245 -1.37 -14.05 -5.98
CA ASN A 245 -2.73 -14.36 -6.41
C ASN A 245 -3.70 -14.68 -5.26
N LEU A 246 -3.29 -14.58 -3.99
CA LEU A 246 -4.12 -14.93 -2.83
C LEU A 246 -5.46 -14.17 -2.82
N PHE A 247 -5.42 -12.86 -3.03
CA PHE A 247 -6.61 -12.00 -2.96
C PHE A 247 -7.51 -12.15 -4.20
N ALA A 248 -6.90 -12.24 -5.39
CA ALA A 248 -7.65 -12.49 -6.64
C ALA A 248 -8.41 -13.82 -6.65
N ARG A 249 -7.93 -14.85 -5.93
CA ARG A 249 -8.67 -16.13 -5.75
C ARG A 249 -9.79 -16.07 -4.71
N ASN A 250 -9.78 -15.08 -3.83
CA ASN A 250 -10.67 -14.99 -2.67
C ASN A 250 -11.27 -13.57 -2.52
N PRO A 251 -12.02 -13.05 -3.52
CA PRO A 251 -12.51 -11.67 -3.53
C PRO A 251 -13.13 -11.19 -2.22
N CYS A 252 -12.92 -9.91 -1.89
CA CYS A 252 -13.44 -9.35 -0.66
C CYS A 252 -14.98 -9.36 -0.63
N ARG A 253 -15.55 -9.78 0.50
CA ARG A 253 -17.01 -9.84 0.73
C ARG A 253 -17.62 -8.52 1.24
N ILE A 254 -16.80 -7.52 1.57
CA ILE A 254 -17.29 -6.21 2.01
C ILE A 254 -17.74 -5.41 0.77
N PRO A 255 -19.00 -4.93 0.70
CA PRO A 255 -19.52 -4.23 -0.47
C PRO A 255 -18.66 -3.02 -0.90
N GLY A 256 -18.35 -2.90 -2.18
CA GLY A 256 -17.45 -1.85 -2.70
C GLY A 256 -15.99 -2.30 -2.85
N GLY A 257 -15.61 -3.47 -2.32
CA GLY A 257 -14.38 -4.12 -2.72
C GLY A 257 -14.37 -4.41 -4.22
N THR A 258 -13.28 -4.07 -4.91
CA THR A 258 -13.07 -4.33 -6.34
C THR A 258 -11.87 -5.23 -6.49
N THR A 259 -12.02 -6.43 -7.07
CA THR A 259 -10.88 -7.35 -7.22
C THR A 259 -9.81 -6.76 -8.12
N ARG A 260 -8.62 -6.57 -7.54
CA ARG A 260 -7.42 -6.03 -8.18
C ARG A 260 -6.38 -7.12 -8.37
N LEU A 261 -5.56 -6.98 -9.40
CA LEU A 261 -4.35 -7.79 -9.53
C LEU A 261 -3.23 -7.19 -8.66
N PRO A 262 -2.28 -7.99 -8.19
CA PRO A 262 -1.11 -7.49 -7.45
C PRO A 262 -0.29 -6.48 -8.25
N SER A 263 -0.24 -6.65 -9.57
CA SER A 263 0.37 -5.74 -10.55
C SER A 263 -0.17 -4.32 -10.52
N ASP A 264 -1.40 -4.14 -10.03
CA ASP A 264 -2.04 -2.84 -9.95
C ASP A 264 -1.36 -1.97 -8.86
N TYR A 265 -0.66 -2.58 -7.90
CA TYR A 265 -0.09 -1.90 -6.74
C TYR A 265 1.41 -1.58 -6.89
N PRO A 266 1.88 -0.44 -6.34
CA PRO A 266 3.28 -0.04 -6.45
C PRO A 266 4.25 -1.08 -5.86
N GLY A 267 5.29 -1.39 -6.63
CA GLY A 267 6.33 -2.34 -6.24
C GLY A 267 5.86 -3.80 -6.15
N TYR A 268 4.83 -4.20 -6.91
CA TYR A 268 4.33 -5.59 -6.99
C TYR A 268 5.45 -6.62 -7.22
N ASN A 269 6.45 -6.27 -8.03
CA ASN A 269 7.63 -7.07 -8.38
C ASN A 269 8.63 -7.25 -7.20
N LYS A 270 8.57 -6.43 -6.14
CA LYS A 270 9.55 -6.41 -5.03
C LYS A 270 9.45 -7.57 -4.03
N GLY A 271 8.67 -8.61 -4.34
CA GLY A 271 8.51 -9.79 -3.49
C GLY A 271 8.09 -9.44 -2.05
N LYS A 272 8.98 -9.60 -1.07
CA LYS A 272 8.71 -9.22 0.34
C LYS A 272 8.59 -7.71 0.59
N GLY A 273 8.95 -6.90 -0.41
CA GLY A 273 8.77 -5.44 -0.41
C GLY A 273 7.47 -4.99 -1.07
N SER A 274 6.70 -5.88 -1.70
CA SER A 274 5.48 -5.51 -2.43
C SER A 274 4.32 -5.20 -1.50
N PHE A 275 3.42 -4.33 -1.94
CA PHE A 275 2.20 -3.99 -1.20
C PHE A 275 1.31 -5.23 -0.97
N ALA A 276 1.14 -6.06 -2.00
CA ALA A 276 0.43 -7.34 -1.90
C ALA A 276 0.97 -8.24 -0.78
N PHE A 277 2.29 -8.32 -0.61
CA PHE A 277 2.88 -9.09 0.49
C PHE A 277 2.64 -8.45 1.86
N LEU A 278 2.62 -7.12 1.96
CA LEU A 278 2.33 -6.43 3.23
C LEU A 278 0.91 -6.77 3.71
N ILE A 279 -0.09 -6.74 2.82
CA ILE A 279 -1.48 -7.10 3.14
C ILE A 279 -1.61 -8.62 3.36
N GLN A 280 -0.95 -9.46 2.55
CA GLN A 280 -0.88 -10.92 2.78
C GLN A 280 -0.42 -11.24 4.20
N ARG A 281 0.64 -10.59 4.67
CA ARG A 281 1.21 -10.80 6.02
C ARG A 281 0.23 -10.44 7.15
N LEU A 282 -0.63 -9.44 6.95
CA LEU A 282 -1.71 -9.12 7.90
C LEU A 282 -2.76 -10.23 7.92
N SER A 283 -3.24 -10.65 6.75
CA SER A 283 -4.19 -11.76 6.60
C SER A 283 -3.63 -13.06 7.20
N ASP A 284 -2.40 -13.45 6.86
CA ASP A 284 -1.71 -14.65 7.40
C ASP A 284 -1.62 -14.62 8.94
N ARG A 285 -1.42 -13.44 9.56
CA ARG A 285 -1.47 -13.29 11.02
C ARG A 285 -2.87 -13.48 11.58
N ASN A 286 -3.87 -12.86 10.98
CA ASN A 286 -5.27 -12.93 11.44
C ASN A 286 -5.78 -14.37 11.38
N TYR A 287 -5.44 -15.10 10.31
CA TYR A 287 -5.75 -16.50 10.16
C TYR A 287 -4.93 -17.43 11.07
N ALA A 288 -3.69 -17.06 11.42
CA ALA A 288 -2.93 -17.79 12.45
C ALA A 288 -3.55 -17.63 13.85
N MET A 289 -4.05 -16.44 14.17
CA MET A 289 -4.83 -16.18 15.39
C MET A 289 -6.12 -17.01 15.40
N ARG A 290 -6.95 -16.94 14.35
CA ARG A 290 -8.19 -17.73 14.23
C ARG A 290 -7.93 -19.22 14.42
N ALA A 291 -6.94 -19.77 13.72
CA ALA A 291 -6.57 -21.18 13.83
C ALA A 291 -6.10 -21.59 15.23
N MET A 292 -5.38 -20.72 15.95
CA MET A 292 -4.98 -20.99 17.33
C MET A 292 -6.20 -20.96 18.28
N CYS A 293 -7.02 -19.91 18.17
CA CYS A 293 -8.13 -19.61 19.07
C CYS A 293 -9.33 -20.55 18.91
N LEU A 294 -9.69 -20.90 17.67
CA LEU A 294 -10.88 -21.70 17.34
C LEU A 294 -10.55 -23.16 17.07
N GLU A 295 -9.49 -23.43 16.29
CA GLU A 295 -9.13 -24.78 15.83
C GLU A 295 -8.08 -25.45 16.74
N GLY A 296 -7.57 -24.72 17.75
CA GLY A 296 -6.61 -25.25 18.71
C GLY A 296 -5.21 -25.49 18.14
N HIS A 297 -4.88 -24.93 16.98
CA HIS A 297 -3.55 -25.07 16.40
C HIS A 297 -2.46 -24.30 17.20
N GLY A 298 -1.23 -24.33 16.70
CA GLY A 298 -0.10 -23.56 17.24
C GLY A 298 0.29 -22.41 16.32
N ALA A 299 1.05 -21.45 16.86
CA ALA A 299 1.45 -20.22 16.17
C ALA A 299 2.95 -20.23 15.79
N GLU A 300 3.28 -20.62 14.56
CA GLU A 300 4.63 -20.51 13.98
C GLU A 300 4.83 -19.15 13.30
N TYR A 301 6.02 -18.56 13.42
CA TYR A 301 6.40 -17.33 12.70
C TYR A 301 7.86 -17.34 12.22
N ASN A 302 8.20 -16.53 11.23
CA ASN A 302 9.58 -16.21 10.83
C ASN A 302 9.74 -14.68 10.78
N THR A 303 10.97 -14.20 10.67
CA THR A 303 11.31 -12.79 10.81
C THR A 303 12.32 -12.38 9.77
N PHE A 304 12.20 -11.17 9.22
CA PHE A 304 13.21 -10.58 8.35
C PHE A 304 13.40 -9.09 8.67
N LYS A 305 14.60 -8.57 8.42
CA LYS A 305 14.89 -7.13 8.49
C LYS A 305 14.88 -6.59 7.05
N LYS A 306 14.10 -5.54 6.78
CA LYS A 306 14.17 -4.79 5.51
C LYS A 306 15.34 -3.81 5.60
N ALA A 307 16.06 -3.59 4.50
CA ALA A 307 17.01 -2.49 4.44
C ALA A 307 16.31 -1.17 4.81
N ASN A 308 16.97 -0.33 5.59
CA ASN A 308 16.47 0.97 6.08
C ASN A 308 15.21 0.90 6.98
N ALA A 309 14.74 -0.28 7.39
CA ALA A 309 13.71 -0.41 8.43
C ALA A 309 14.34 -0.64 9.80
N TYR A 310 14.00 0.22 10.76
CA TYR A 310 14.42 0.08 12.15
C TYR A 310 13.73 -1.09 12.88
N TYR A 311 12.61 -1.60 12.38
CA TYR A 311 11.89 -2.75 12.95
C TYR A 311 12.10 -4.06 12.19
N VAL A 312 12.04 -5.16 12.93
CA VAL A 312 11.96 -6.51 12.38
C VAL A 312 10.53 -6.77 11.89
N CYS A 313 10.40 -7.27 10.66
CA CYS A 313 9.13 -7.73 10.12
C CYS A 313 8.86 -9.18 10.54
N VAL A 314 7.68 -9.45 11.09
CA VAL A 314 7.24 -10.78 11.55
C VAL A 314 6.21 -11.34 10.56
N VAL A 315 6.41 -12.57 10.10
CA VAL A 315 5.53 -13.29 9.17
C VAL A 315 5.03 -14.54 9.87
N TRP A 316 3.71 -14.65 10.04
CA TRP A 316 3.07 -15.80 10.65
C TRP A 316 2.78 -16.87 9.60
N TYR A 317 2.77 -18.14 10.01
CA TYR A 317 2.44 -19.25 9.13
C TYR A 317 1.14 -19.91 9.57
N PRO A 318 -0.02 -19.44 9.08
CA PRO A 318 -1.28 -20.05 9.45
C PRO A 318 -1.35 -21.51 8.95
N PRO A 319 -1.92 -22.45 9.73
CA PRO A 319 -2.23 -23.80 9.27
C PRO A 319 -3.51 -23.83 8.40
N SER A 320 -4.33 -22.79 8.49
CA SER A 320 -5.47 -22.52 7.61
C SER A 320 -5.44 -21.05 7.17
N ASN A 321 -5.43 -20.75 5.88
CA ASN A 321 -5.35 -19.38 5.34
C ASN A 321 -6.68 -18.93 4.69
N LEU A 322 -6.69 -17.74 4.07
CA LEU A 322 -7.85 -17.18 3.35
C LEU A 322 -8.48 -18.15 2.33
N ASP A 323 -7.68 -18.89 1.54
CA ASP A 323 -8.19 -19.91 0.59
C ASP A 323 -9.08 -20.98 1.25
N ASN A 324 -8.91 -21.20 2.56
CA ASN A 324 -9.65 -22.23 3.30
C ASN A 324 -10.96 -21.72 3.87
N HIS A 325 -11.10 -20.40 4.02
CA HIS A 325 -12.19 -19.74 4.72
C HIS A 325 -12.94 -18.73 3.82
N LYS A 326 -12.70 -18.77 2.51
CA LYS A 326 -13.30 -17.86 1.52
C LYS A 326 -14.83 -17.84 1.50
N ASN A 327 -15.46 -18.96 1.90
CA ASN A 327 -16.90 -19.12 2.00
C ASN A 327 -17.42 -19.05 3.47
N ASP A 328 -16.55 -18.76 4.44
CA ASP A 328 -16.91 -18.74 5.87
C ASP A 328 -17.65 -17.46 6.22
N ALA A 329 -18.98 -17.54 6.28
CA ALA A 329 -19.87 -16.42 6.57
C ALA A 329 -19.61 -15.77 7.93
N THR A 330 -19.02 -16.50 8.89
CA THR A 330 -18.70 -15.99 10.24
C THR A 330 -17.51 -15.03 10.25
N ILE A 331 -16.78 -14.91 9.14
CA ILE A 331 -15.60 -14.03 9.01
C ILE A 331 -15.96 -12.80 8.17
N VAL A 332 -15.64 -11.62 8.70
CA VAL A 332 -15.57 -10.35 7.98
C VAL A 332 -14.09 -9.96 7.85
N ASP A 333 -13.52 -10.14 6.66
CA ASP A 333 -12.11 -9.83 6.37
C ASP A 333 -11.99 -8.57 5.49
N GLY A 334 -11.65 -7.46 6.13
CA GLY A 334 -11.27 -6.18 5.54
C GLY A 334 -9.76 -5.98 5.42
N CYS A 335 -8.92 -6.97 5.73
CA CYS A 335 -7.47 -6.92 5.49
C CYS A 335 -7.14 -7.40 4.06
N HIS A 336 -7.69 -6.71 3.06
CA HIS A 336 -7.77 -7.19 1.68
C HIS A 336 -7.33 -6.15 0.65
N LEU A 337 -6.67 -6.57 -0.44
CA LEU A 337 -6.28 -5.66 -1.52
C LEU A 337 -7.49 -4.96 -2.16
N ASP A 338 -8.54 -5.70 -2.48
CA ASP A 338 -9.79 -5.19 -3.08
C ASP A 338 -10.42 -3.96 -2.39
N LEU A 339 -10.09 -3.69 -1.12
CA LEU A 339 -10.56 -2.53 -0.36
C LEU A 339 -9.56 -1.36 -0.34
N ILE A 340 -8.54 -1.38 -1.20
CA ILE A 340 -7.47 -0.39 -1.24
C ILE A 340 -7.29 0.06 -2.68
N ASP A 341 -7.43 1.37 -2.90
CA ASP A 341 -7.17 1.99 -4.20
C ASP A 341 -5.67 1.86 -4.55
N PRO A 342 -5.30 1.28 -5.70
CA PRO A 342 -3.90 1.14 -6.08
C PRO A 342 -3.18 2.47 -6.32
N SER A 343 -3.89 3.54 -6.67
CA SER A 343 -3.31 4.81 -7.12
C SER A 343 -2.88 5.73 -5.97
N ASP A 344 -3.64 5.75 -4.87
CA ASP A 344 -3.40 6.62 -3.71
C ASP A 344 -3.47 5.89 -2.36
N GLY A 345 -3.70 4.58 -2.37
CA GLY A 345 -3.78 3.74 -1.18
C GLY A 345 -5.01 4.01 -0.30
N LYS A 346 -6.00 4.82 -0.72
CA LYS A 346 -7.19 5.07 0.07
C LYS A 346 -7.96 3.77 0.29
N THR A 347 -8.48 3.60 1.50
CA THR A 347 -9.38 2.48 1.77
C THR A 347 -10.79 2.76 1.24
N TYR A 348 -11.41 1.73 0.66
CA TYR A 348 -12.85 1.68 0.37
C TYR A 348 -13.67 1.14 1.55
N LEU A 349 -13.04 0.80 2.69
CA LEU A 349 -13.72 0.41 3.91
C LEU A 349 -14.38 1.63 4.57
N THR A 350 -15.68 1.52 4.85
CA THR A 350 -16.51 2.58 5.44
C THR A 350 -17.42 1.98 6.52
N GLY A 351 -17.97 2.81 7.41
CA GLY A 351 -18.99 2.32 8.35
C GLY A 351 -20.18 1.66 7.66
N ARG A 352 -20.65 2.22 6.55
CA ARG A 352 -21.84 1.71 5.82
C ARG A 352 -21.63 0.32 5.22
N ASN A 353 -20.50 0.05 4.55
CA ASN A 353 -20.28 -1.27 3.95
C ASN A 353 -19.85 -2.31 4.98
N LEU A 354 -19.12 -1.92 6.03
CA LEU A 354 -18.85 -2.79 7.18
C LEU A 354 -20.15 -3.19 7.90
N ASP A 355 -21.04 -2.23 8.15
CA ASP A 355 -22.32 -2.52 8.79
C ASP A 355 -23.20 -3.43 7.93
N SER A 356 -23.24 -3.15 6.62
CA SER A 356 -24.00 -3.97 5.67
C SER A 356 -23.56 -5.43 5.64
N VAL A 357 -22.25 -5.72 5.67
CA VAL A 357 -21.78 -7.12 5.67
C VAL A 357 -22.05 -7.83 7.00
N ILE A 358 -22.02 -7.11 8.13
CA ILE A 358 -22.33 -7.66 9.46
C ILE A 358 -23.85 -7.94 9.61
N VAL A 359 -24.70 -6.96 9.26
CA VAL A 359 -26.16 -7.07 9.42
C VAL A 359 -26.77 -8.10 8.46
N ASN A 360 -26.17 -8.30 7.27
CA ASN A 360 -26.64 -9.28 6.29
C ASN A 360 -25.90 -10.63 6.36
N ALA A 361 -25.08 -10.87 7.38
CA ALA A 361 -24.41 -12.16 7.56
C ALA A 361 -25.44 -13.28 7.83
N SER A 362 -25.30 -14.42 7.15
CA SER A 362 -26.19 -15.58 7.33
C SER A 362 -25.96 -16.32 8.65
N GLU A 363 -24.82 -16.07 9.29
CA GLU A 363 -24.40 -16.64 10.57
C GLU A 363 -23.77 -15.53 11.43
N PRO A 364 -23.82 -15.62 12.78
CA PRO A 364 -23.18 -14.63 13.64
C PRO A 364 -21.69 -14.46 13.34
N VAL A 365 -21.21 -13.22 13.28
CA VAL A 365 -19.81 -12.93 12.98
C VAL A 365 -18.94 -13.32 14.17
N GLU A 366 -18.06 -14.31 13.97
CA GLU A 366 -17.08 -14.79 14.95
C GLU A 366 -15.71 -14.11 14.78
N CYS A 367 -15.38 -13.66 13.56
CA CYS A 367 -14.09 -13.06 13.23
C CYS A 367 -14.27 -11.72 12.52
N LEU A 368 -13.63 -10.67 13.05
CA LEU A 368 -13.62 -9.33 12.47
C LEU A 368 -12.17 -8.87 12.27
N PHE A 369 -11.72 -8.78 11.01
CA PHE A 369 -10.35 -8.40 10.67
C PHE A 369 -10.37 -7.12 9.85
N LEU A 370 -9.82 -6.03 10.38
CA LEU A 370 -9.91 -4.70 9.79
C LEU A 370 -8.53 -4.09 9.55
N ASN A 371 -8.36 -3.47 8.38
CA ASN A 371 -7.30 -2.51 8.11
C ASN A 371 -7.98 -1.19 7.67
N ALA A 372 -7.70 -0.08 8.36
CA ALA A 372 -8.26 1.24 8.03
C ALA A 372 -7.28 2.16 7.26
N SER A 373 -6.05 1.71 7.02
CA SER A 373 -5.04 2.28 6.10
C SER A 373 -4.83 3.78 6.26
N GLN A 374 -4.62 4.22 7.50
CA GLN A 374 -4.68 5.63 7.92
C GLN A 374 -3.52 6.52 7.49
N SER A 375 -2.50 5.97 6.83
CA SER A 375 -1.41 6.77 6.26
C SER A 375 -1.88 7.71 5.13
N ASN A 376 -3.07 7.48 4.57
CA ASN A 376 -3.54 8.12 3.34
C ASN A 376 -4.72 9.07 3.62
N SER A 377 -4.65 10.28 3.09
CA SER A 377 -5.67 11.32 3.29
C SER A 377 -6.95 11.03 2.50
N GLY A 378 -7.96 10.48 3.15
CA GLY A 378 -9.23 10.11 2.51
C GLY A 378 -10.30 9.67 3.51
N ASN A 379 -11.36 9.04 2.99
CA ASN A 379 -12.47 8.49 3.77
C ASN A 379 -12.04 7.26 4.60
N CYS A 380 -11.27 7.48 5.67
CA CYS A 380 -11.06 6.43 6.66
C CYS A 380 -12.39 6.13 7.38
N ILE A 381 -12.71 4.85 7.56
CA ILE A 381 -13.73 4.41 8.51
C ILE A 381 -13.47 5.03 9.89
N SER A 382 -14.50 5.55 10.55
CA SER A 382 -14.35 6.22 11.84
C SER A 382 -14.16 5.23 12.99
N ALA A 383 -13.67 5.70 14.13
CA ALA A 383 -13.57 4.87 15.33
C ALA A 383 -14.96 4.43 15.82
N ASP A 384 -15.94 5.35 15.82
CA ASP A 384 -17.35 5.09 16.16
C ASP A 384 -17.99 4.01 15.26
N ASP A 385 -17.70 4.03 13.95
CA ASP A 385 -18.18 3.00 13.01
C ASP A 385 -17.65 1.62 13.40
N ILE A 386 -16.37 1.51 13.75
CA ILE A 386 -15.75 0.23 14.16
C ILE A 386 -16.26 -0.19 15.54
N ALA A 387 -16.39 0.73 16.50
CA ALA A 387 -16.96 0.46 17.81
C ALA A 387 -18.41 -0.04 17.72
N THR A 388 -19.20 0.54 16.81
CA THR A 388 -20.56 0.09 16.48
C THR A 388 -20.56 -1.30 15.87
N ALA A 389 -19.68 -1.58 14.90
CA ALA A 389 -19.52 -2.89 14.28
C ALA A 389 -19.13 -3.98 15.31
N ILE A 390 -18.16 -3.70 16.19
CA ILE A 390 -17.76 -4.60 17.29
C ILE A 390 -18.95 -4.84 18.23
N SER A 391 -19.67 -3.78 18.62
CA SER A 391 -20.81 -3.87 19.53
C SER A 391 -21.97 -4.71 18.98
N LYS A 392 -22.18 -4.72 17.65
CA LYS A 392 -23.15 -5.61 16.98
C LYS A 392 -22.72 -7.08 16.99
N CYS A 393 -21.42 -7.36 17.05
CA CYS A 393 -20.86 -8.71 17.08
C CYS A 393 -20.55 -9.23 18.49
N LYS A 394 -20.69 -8.43 19.55
CA LYS A 394 -20.18 -8.72 20.92
C LYS A 394 -20.52 -10.10 21.49
N ASP A 395 -21.69 -10.63 21.13
CA ASP A 395 -22.22 -11.90 21.64
C ASP A 395 -21.73 -13.13 20.84
N SER A 396 -21.02 -12.93 19.73
CA SER A 396 -20.44 -13.97 18.86
C SER A 396 -18.94 -13.79 18.58
N LEU A 397 -18.40 -12.57 18.73
CA LEU A 397 -17.03 -12.23 18.34
C LEU A 397 -16.00 -12.98 19.20
N GLN A 398 -15.22 -13.85 18.55
CA GLN A 398 -14.14 -14.63 19.16
C GLN A 398 -12.75 -14.16 18.70
N CYS A 399 -12.64 -13.51 17.54
CA CYS A 399 -11.36 -13.04 17.00
C CYS A 399 -11.48 -11.63 16.41
N LEU A 400 -10.71 -10.68 16.94
CA LEU A 400 -10.67 -9.30 16.46
C LEU A 400 -9.25 -8.91 16.06
N ALA A 401 -9.09 -8.32 14.88
CA ALA A 401 -7.84 -7.70 14.46
C ALA A 401 -8.07 -6.27 13.96
N LEU A 402 -7.38 -5.31 14.58
CA LEU A 402 -7.36 -3.91 14.21
C LEU A 402 -5.93 -3.56 13.76
N ASN A 403 -5.81 -3.11 12.52
CA ASN A 403 -4.54 -2.78 11.89
C ASN A 403 -4.65 -1.35 11.33
N GLU A 404 -3.73 -0.46 11.72
CA GLU A 404 -3.69 0.92 11.18
C GLU A 404 -5.04 1.66 11.36
N CYS A 405 -5.71 1.43 12.50
CA CYS A 405 -7.00 2.03 12.89
C CYS A 405 -6.84 3.16 13.92
N LYS A 406 -7.83 4.06 14.00
CA LYS A 406 -7.91 5.15 14.98
C LYS A 406 -8.60 4.56 16.19
N LEU A 407 -7.83 4.34 17.24
CA LEU A 407 -8.27 3.76 18.49
C LEU A 407 -8.73 4.89 19.41
N ASP A 408 -9.98 4.83 19.84
CA ASP A 408 -10.59 5.73 20.81
C ASP A 408 -11.10 4.92 22.03
N ALA A 409 -11.60 5.61 23.05
CA ALA A 409 -12.18 4.98 24.23
C ALA A 409 -13.47 4.19 23.92
N SER A 410 -14.25 4.60 22.91
CA SER A 410 -15.49 3.91 22.52
C SER A 410 -15.19 2.51 21.97
N MET A 411 -14.18 2.39 21.09
CA MET A 411 -13.75 1.11 20.53
C MET A 411 -13.14 0.21 21.61
N ILE A 412 -12.31 0.73 22.52
CA ILE A 412 -11.80 -0.06 23.67
C ILE A 412 -12.96 -0.61 24.52
N SER A 413 -13.97 0.20 24.81
CA SER A 413 -15.15 -0.20 25.56
C SER A 413 -15.99 -1.26 24.82
N ALA A 414 -16.13 -1.14 23.51
CA ALA A 414 -16.81 -2.12 22.67
C ALA A 414 -16.07 -3.47 22.69
N ILE A 415 -14.73 -3.47 22.63
CA ILE A 415 -13.90 -4.69 22.74
C ILE A 415 -14.10 -5.34 24.10
N ALA A 416 -14.08 -4.57 25.20
CA ALA A 416 -14.29 -5.10 26.55
C ALA A 416 -15.67 -5.77 26.72
N SER A 417 -16.70 -5.32 25.98
CA SER A 417 -18.03 -5.95 26.00
C SER A 417 -18.09 -7.34 25.33
N CYS A 418 -17.04 -7.75 24.60
CA CYS A 418 -17.00 -9.00 23.85
C CYS A 418 -16.56 -10.18 24.73
N SER A 419 -17.42 -10.62 25.65
CA SER A 419 -17.12 -11.68 26.65
C SER A 419 -16.60 -13.02 26.07
N LYS A 420 -16.83 -13.31 24.78
CA LYS A 420 -16.33 -14.51 24.08
C LYS A 420 -15.00 -14.31 23.34
N LEU A 421 -14.36 -13.15 23.46
CA LEU A 421 -13.16 -12.81 22.71
C LEU A 421 -11.98 -13.70 23.12
N ARG A 422 -11.48 -14.47 22.16
CA ARG A 422 -10.36 -15.43 22.31
C ARG A 422 -9.07 -14.92 21.69
N GLY A 423 -9.14 -13.98 20.76
CA GLY A 423 -7.96 -13.38 20.14
C GLY A 423 -8.15 -11.91 19.82
N VAL A 424 -7.18 -11.09 20.21
CA VAL A 424 -7.13 -9.66 19.91
C VAL A 424 -5.77 -9.28 19.30
N ILE A 425 -5.82 -8.52 18.21
CA ILE A 425 -4.66 -7.84 17.59
C ILE A 425 -4.98 -6.34 17.54
N ILE A 426 -4.10 -5.52 18.11
CA ILE A 426 -4.06 -4.06 17.93
C ILE A 426 -2.66 -3.74 17.39
N ASP A 427 -2.53 -3.55 16.08
CA ASP A 427 -1.25 -3.31 15.40
C ASP A 427 -1.19 -1.95 14.72
N SER A 428 -0.22 -1.12 15.14
CA SER A 428 0.10 0.15 14.49
C SER A 428 -1.10 1.13 14.41
N CYS A 429 -2.03 1.01 15.36
CA CYS A 429 -3.17 1.90 15.53
C CYS A 429 -2.75 3.27 16.12
N GLU A 430 -3.33 4.34 15.59
CA GLU A 430 -3.22 5.69 16.13
C GLU A 430 -4.08 5.81 17.40
N LEU A 431 -3.55 6.39 18.49
CA LEU A 431 -4.36 6.70 19.68
C LEU A 431 -5.06 8.05 19.47
N TRP A 432 -6.32 7.99 19.06
CA TRP A 432 -7.16 9.13 18.71
C TRP A 432 -7.94 9.67 19.93
N GLY A 433 -8.60 10.82 19.77
CA GLY A 433 -9.41 11.44 20.82
C GLY A 433 -8.63 12.35 21.79
N LYS A 434 -9.37 13.03 22.67
CA LYS A 434 -8.86 13.93 23.72
C LYS A 434 -9.63 13.70 25.00
N GLY A 435 -9.00 13.92 26.16
CA GLY A 435 -9.64 13.67 27.46
C GLY A 435 -10.14 12.24 27.56
N ASP A 436 -11.41 12.08 27.95
CA ASP A 436 -12.07 10.78 28.16
C ASP A 436 -12.26 9.97 26.87
N ASP A 437 -12.27 10.61 25.69
CA ASP A 437 -12.37 9.92 24.39
C ASP A 437 -11.05 9.23 24.00
N ARG A 438 -9.93 9.59 24.64
CA ARG A 438 -8.61 9.03 24.33
C ARG A 438 -8.46 7.64 24.95
N PRO A 439 -8.01 6.62 24.22
CA PRO A 439 -7.91 5.28 24.78
C PRO A 439 -6.77 5.22 25.80
N THR A 440 -7.00 4.54 26.92
CA THR A 440 -6.08 4.47 28.06
C THR A 440 -5.62 3.05 28.35
N ASP A 441 -4.49 2.94 29.04
CA ASP A 441 -3.99 1.69 29.61
C ASP A 441 -5.03 1.02 30.52
N ALA A 442 -5.66 1.82 31.41
CA ALA A 442 -6.79 1.38 32.23
C ALA A 442 -7.95 0.79 31.40
N GLY A 443 -8.34 1.43 30.29
CA GLY A 443 -9.37 0.91 29.39
C GLY A 443 -8.98 -0.42 28.73
N LEU A 444 -7.73 -0.56 28.27
CA LEU A 444 -7.24 -1.83 27.74
C LEU A 444 -7.10 -2.91 28.83
N SER A 445 -6.82 -2.51 30.08
CA SER A 445 -6.81 -3.43 31.22
C SER A 445 -8.19 -4.03 31.49
N GLU A 446 -9.26 -3.28 31.22
CA GLU A 446 -10.63 -3.79 31.34
C GLU A 446 -10.96 -4.83 30.27
N VAL A 447 -10.44 -4.68 29.05
CA VAL A 447 -10.51 -5.74 28.03
C VAL A 447 -9.91 -7.05 28.55
N LEU A 448 -8.76 -6.98 29.22
CA LEU A 448 -8.06 -8.17 29.75
C LEU A 448 -8.81 -8.83 30.92
N ARG A 449 -9.55 -8.05 31.73
CA ARG A 449 -10.40 -8.59 32.81
C ARG A 449 -11.71 -9.17 32.28
N SER A 450 -12.39 -8.46 31.38
CA SER A 450 -13.68 -8.87 30.82
C SER A 450 -13.56 -10.04 29.82
N CYS A 451 -12.43 -10.20 29.11
CA CYS A 451 -12.20 -11.29 28.15
C CYS A 451 -11.43 -12.47 28.79
N SER A 452 -12.03 -13.17 29.75
CA SER A 452 -11.36 -14.28 30.45
C SER A 452 -10.96 -15.46 29.54
N ASP A 453 -11.66 -15.64 28.42
CA ASP A 453 -11.36 -16.68 27.41
C ASP A 453 -10.23 -16.30 26.44
N LEU A 454 -9.54 -15.16 26.63
CA LEU A 454 -8.49 -14.68 25.74
C LEU A 454 -7.26 -15.62 25.72
N ARG A 455 -6.91 -16.07 24.52
CA ARG A 455 -5.79 -16.98 24.21
C ARG A 455 -4.67 -16.30 23.42
N TRP A 456 -5.00 -15.32 22.61
CA TRP A 456 -4.06 -14.52 21.79
C TRP A 456 -4.19 -13.03 22.13
N CYS A 457 -3.12 -12.42 22.62
CA CYS A 457 -3.03 -10.97 22.81
C CYS A 457 -1.79 -10.44 22.06
N PHE A 458 -2.01 -9.62 21.03
CA PHE A 458 -0.97 -8.95 20.27
C PHE A 458 -1.25 -7.45 20.27
N VAL A 459 -0.42 -6.66 20.97
CA VAL A 459 -0.54 -5.21 21.05
C VAL A 459 0.77 -4.56 20.64
N LYS A 460 0.79 -3.99 19.44
CA LYS A 460 1.89 -3.18 18.93
C LYS A 460 1.47 -1.71 18.89
N SER A 461 1.29 -1.16 20.09
CA SER A 461 0.83 0.21 20.35
C SER A 461 1.37 0.69 21.71
N SER A 462 1.38 2.00 21.93
CA SER A 462 1.86 2.64 23.17
C SER A 462 0.86 2.59 24.33
N ILE A 463 -0.36 2.12 24.09
CA ILE A 463 -1.44 2.01 25.09
C ILE A 463 -1.17 1.00 26.21
N PHE A 464 -0.42 -0.08 25.95
CA PHE A 464 -0.19 -1.15 26.93
C PHE A 464 0.82 -0.71 28.00
N GLY A 465 0.42 -0.73 29.27
CA GLY A 465 1.24 -0.30 30.39
C GLY A 465 0.93 -1.01 31.72
N THR A 466 1.10 -0.27 32.82
CA THR A 466 1.02 -0.76 34.19
C THR A 466 -0.34 -1.35 34.54
N ASP A 467 -1.43 -0.74 34.08
CA ASP A 467 -2.78 -1.24 34.37
C ASP A 467 -3.06 -2.55 33.63
N CYS A 468 -2.59 -2.68 32.39
CA CYS A 468 -2.61 -3.96 31.67
C CYS A 468 -1.76 -5.03 32.38
N TRP A 469 -0.60 -4.68 32.92
CA TRP A 469 0.22 -5.62 33.71
C TRP A 469 -0.45 -6.02 35.03
N ASN A 470 -1.08 -5.07 35.74
CA ASN A 470 -1.88 -5.34 36.93
C ASN A 470 -3.05 -6.28 36.62
N ALA A 471 -3.79 -6.02 35.53
CA ALA A 471 -4.86 -6.91 35.06
C ALA A 471 -4.34 -8.32 34.77
N LEU A 472 -3.15 -8.47 34.16
CA LEU A 472 -2.56 -9.79 34.00
C LEU A 472 -2.00 -10.37 35.31
N ALA A 473 -1.64 -9.58 36.32
CA ALA A 473 -1.28 -10.12 37.63
C ALA A 473 -2.50 -10.76 38.33
N ASP A 474 -3.71 -10.25 38.10
CA ASP A 474 -4.96 -10.86 38.60
C ASP A 474 -5.11 -12.32 38.09
N GLU A 475 -5.38 -13.27 39.00
CA GLU A 475 -5.51 -14.70 38.66
C GLU A 475 -6.69 -14.99 37.69
N GLY A 476 -7.75 -14.18 37.75
CA GLY A 476 -8.98 -14.37 36.98
C GLY A 476 -8.95 -13.83 35.55
N ALA A 477 -8.02 -12.93 35.23
CA ALA A 477 -7.92 -12.32 33.89
C ALA A 477 -7.20 -13.26 32.92
N CYS A 478 -7.72 -13.45 31.71
CA CYS A 478 -7.06 -14.24 30.64
C CYS A 478 -6.34 -15.56 31.11
N PRO A 479 -6.93 -16.44 31.95
CA PRO A 479 -6.26 -17.66 32.44
C PRO A 479 -5.88 -18.66 31.33
N ASN A 480 -6.43 -18.49 30.12
CA ASN A 480 -6.16 -19.31 28.95
C ASN A 480 -5.15 -18.69 27.97
N LEU A 481 -4.44 -17.61 28.34
CA LEU A 481 -3.50 -16.92 27.45
C LEU A 481 -2.32 -17.82 27.04
N GLU A 482 -2.23 -18.11 25.74
CA GLU A 482 -1.16 -18.94 25.15
C GLU A 482 -0.16 -18.11 24.35
N LEU A 483 -0.55 -16.93 23.89
CA LEU A 483 0.31 -16.00 23.17
C LEU A 483 0.14 -14.58 23.71
N LEU A 484 1.25 -13.98 24.14
CA LEU A 484 1.37 -12.58 24.52
C LEU A 484 2.48 -11.92 23.70
N TRP A 485 2.13 -10.90 22.92
CA TRP A 485 3.07 -10.07 22.17
C TRP A 485 2.78 -8.60 22.44
N VAL A 486 3.71 -7.90 23.11
CA VAL A 486 3.60 -6.48 23.43
C VAL A 486 4.82 -5.77 22.84
N ASP A 487 4.61 -4.76 22.00
CA ASP A 487 5.69 -4.04 21.28
C ASP A 487 5.31 -2.56 21.04
N ALA A 488 5.52 -1.68 22.02
CA ALA A 488 5.22 -0.24 21.88
C ALA A 488 6.17 0.39 20.84
N PRO A 489 5.72 1.17 19.83
CA PRO A 489 6.50 1.52 18.61
C PRO A 489 7.87 2.23 18.82
N LEU A 490 8.70 2.23 17.76
CA LEU A 490 10.16 2.49 17.83
C LEU A 490 10.60 3.92 18.16
N ASN A 491 9.73 4.88 17.93
CA ASN A 491 10.04 6.31 17.87
C ASN A 491 10.01 7.04 19.23
N THR A 492 9.66 6.38 20.33
CA THR A 492 9.84 6.92 21.70
C THR A 492 11.22 6.55 22.24
N GLN A 493 12.09 7.51 22.56
CA GLN A 493 13.44 7.23 23.10
C GLN A 493 13.41 6.39 24.40
N ASP A 494 12.30 6.44 25.15
CA ASP A 494 12.03 5.66 26.37
C ASP A 494 12.08 4.12 26.20
N ARG A 495 12.13 3.64 24.95
CA ARG A 495 11.97 2.23 24.56
C ARG A 495 13.01 1.28 25.11
N ILE A 496 14.23 1.75 25.36
CA ILE A 496 15.37 0.83 25.52
C ILE A 496 15.28 0.04 26.83
N HIS A 497 14.58 0.58 27.84
CA HIS A 497 14.61 0.09 29.23
C HIS A 497 13.27 -0.07 29.94
N THR A 498 12.11 0.16 29.30
CA THR A 498 10.81 0.05 29.99
C THR A 498 9.85 -0.92 29.29
N ALA A 499 9.30 -1.87 30.06
CA ALA A 499 8.12 -2.65 29.67
C ALA A 499 6.81 -1.93 30.02
N ARG A 500 6.89 -0.66 30.45
CA ARG A 500 5.79 0.16 30.99
C ARG A 500 5.05 -0.55 32.13
N GLY A 501 5.79 -1.11 33.07
CA GLY A 501 5.30 -1.76 34.29
C GLY A 501 6.48 -2.07 35.21
N ASP A 502 6.23 -2.30 36.48
CA ASP A 502 7.27 -2.75 37.41
C ASP A 502 7.61 -4.23 37.20
N HIS A 503 8.80 -4.64 37.64
CA HIS A 503 9.31 -5.98 37.35
C HIS A 503 8.57 -7.09 38.10
N ASP A 504 8.01 -6.83 39.28
CA ASP A 504 7.40 -7.84 40.15
C ASP A 504 5.96 -8.13 39.71
N THR A 505 5.20 -7.11 39.30
CA THR A 505 3.90 -7.27 38.62
C THR A 505 4.03 -8.04 37.32
N ILE A 506 5.02 -7.71 36.46
CA ILE A 506 5.26 -8.45 35.22
C ILE A 506 5.66 -9.91 35.52
N ARG A 507 6.49 -10.15 36.54
CA ARG A 507 6.85 -11.51 36.96
C ARG A 507 5.60 -12.30 37.38
N THR A 508 4.78 -11.71 38.24
CA THR A 508 3.52 -12.30 38.75
C THR A 508 2.58 -12.66 37.60
N ALA A 509 2.35 -11.72 36.68
CA ALA A 509 1.54 -11.92 35.47
C ALA A 509 2.02 -13.08 34.58
N LEU A 510 3.34 -13.28 34.47
CA LEU A 510 3.92 -14.37 33.68
C LEU A 510 3.98 -15.71 34.45
N GLU A 511 4.25 -15.69 35.76
CA GLU A 511 4.30 -16.88 36.62
C GLU A 511 2.93 -17.56 36.73
N HIS A 512 1.85 -16.79 36.92
CA HIS A 512 0.46 -17.30 36.91
C HIS A 512 0.09 -18.04 35.62
N ARG A 513 0.83 -17.82 34.52
CA ARG A 513 0.57 -18.41 33.19
C ARG A 513 1.74 -19.23 32.67
N ALA A 514 2.76 -19.54 33.47
CA ALA A 514 3.99 -20.20 33.01
C ALA A 514 3.76 -21.59 32.35
N ASN A 515 2.70 -22.29 32.73
CA ASN A 515 2.28 -23.56 32.11
C ASN A 515 1.38 -23.38 30.86
N LYS A 516 0.72 -22.23 30.70
CA LYS A 516 -0.19 -21.91 29.58
C LYS A 516 0.53 -21.20 28.44
N LEU A 517 1.29 -20.15 28.75
CA LEU A 517 1.94 -19.26 27.80
C LEU A 517 2.98 -20.03 26.96
N LYS A 518 2.74 -20.11 25.64
CA LYS A 518 3.58 -20.82 24.67
C LYS A 518 4.48 -19.87 23.87
N LEU A 519 4.08 -18.60 23.76
CA LEU A 519 4.88 -17.55 23.18
C LEU A 519 4.70 -16.25 23.99
N CYS A 520 5.81 -15.69 24.48
CA CYS A 520 5.86 -14.40 25.15
C CYS A 520 6.92 -13.52 24.47
N MET A 521 6.52 -12.34 24.01
CA MET A 521 7.39 -11.39 23.31
C MET A 521 7.11 -9.99 23.83
N ILE A 522 8.00 -9.46 24.67
CA ILE A 522 7.86 -8.12 25.28
C ILE A 522 8.97 -7.22 24.73
N ASN A 523 8.58 -6.17 24.01
CA ASN A 523 9.42 -5.17 23.34
C ASN A 523 10.64 -5.79 22.61
N PRO A 524 10.44 -6.68 21.62
CA PRO A 524 11.52 -7.45 21.00
C PRO A 524 12.72 -6.62 20.51
N ASP A 525 13.91 -7.23 20.58
CA ASP A 525 15.13 -6.67 20.01
C ASP A 525 15.24 -6.88 18.47
N GLU A 526 16.28 -6.33 17.85
CA GLU A 526 16.54 -6.50 16.41
C GLU A 526 16.84 -7.96 16.00
N LYS A 527 17.12 -8.85 16.96
CA LYS A 527 17.31 -10.29 16.73
C LYS A 527 16.00 -11.06 16.94
N ASN A 528 14.90 -10.35 17.19
CA ASN A 528 13.59 -10.86 17.58
C ASN A 528 13.67 -11.82 18.79
N LYS A 529 14.37 -11.39 19.83
CA LYS A 529 14.29 -11.96 21.18
C LYS A 529 13.43 -11.04 22.02
N SER A 530 12.56 -11.61 22.87
CA SER A 530 11.90 -10.83 23.92
C SER A 530 12.96 -10.06 24.72
N ARG A 531 12.73 -8.78 24.98
CA ARG A 531 13.60 -8.06 25.91
C ARG A 531 13.40 -8.64 27.29
N TYR A 532 12.16 -8.76 27.77
CA TYR A 532 11.88 -9.33 29.09
C TYR A 532 12.06 -10.86 29.08
N VAL A 533 12.86 -11.37 30.01
CA VAL A 533 13.09 -12.80 30.27
C VAL A 533 13.00 -13.03 31.79
N VAL A 534 11.99 -13.79 32.24
CA VAL A 534 11.84 -14.22 33.63
C VAL A 534 13.06 -15.04 34.07
N GLY A 535 13.63 -14.73 35.23
CA GLY A 535 14.78 -15.42 35.85
C GLY A 535 16.13 -15.27 35.14
N GLY A 536 16.15 -15.08 33.82
CA GLY A 536 17.35 -14.83 33.02
C GLY A 536 18.46 -15.89 33.19
N GLY A 537 19.67 -15.56 32.71
CA GLY A 537 20.84 -16.45 32.84
C GLY A 537 21.53 -16.46 34.20
N LYS A 538 21.00 -15.73 35.21
CA LYS A 538 21.62 -15.55 36.54
C LYS A 538 20.62 -15.46 37.71
N GLY A 539 19.36 -15.85 37.54
CA GLY A 539 18.33 -15.67 38.57
C GLY A 539 17.82 -14.24 38.73
N THR A 540 17.98 -13.38 37.72
CA THR A 540 17.41 -12.03 37.68
C THR A 540 16.62 -11.84 36.41
N ASP A 541 15.43 -11.24 36.51
CA ASP A 541 14.67 -10.82 35.34
C ASP A 541 15.50 -9.79 34.56
N ARG A 542 15.53 -9.95 33.25
CA ARG A 542 16.28 -9.03 32.38
C ARG A 542 15.37 -8.49 31.33
N LEU A 543 15.42 -7.17 31.14
CA LEU A 543 15.24 -6.56 29.84
C LEU A 543 16.58 -6.66 29.11
N ASN A 544 16.64 -7.30 27.93
CA ASN A 544 17.87 -7.46 27.12
C ASN A 544 18.40 -6.13 26.51
N GLY A 545 18.16 -4.99 27.16
CA GLY A 545 18.75 -3.68 26.86
C GLY A 545 20.08 -3.41 27.59
N THR A 546 20.66 -4.43 28.25
CA THR A 546 21.85 -4.35 29.14
C THR A 546 21.59 -3.64 30.49
N ALA A 547 22.39 -3.97 31.51
CA ALA A 547 22.28 -3.44 32.86
C ALA A 547 23.52 -2.62 33.26
N ARG A 548 23.34 -1.74 34.26
CA ARG A 548 24.21 -0.61 34.65
C ARG A 548 25.67 -0.92 35.01
N ALA A 549 26.48 0.12 34.79
CA ALA A 549 27.61 0.58 35.61
C ALA A 549 27.71 2.12 35.37
N GLU A 550 27.84 3.04 36.33
CA GLU A 550 27.82 2.99 37.81
C GLU A 550 27.13 4.28 38.36
N TRP A 551 26.73 4.31 39.65
CA TRP A 551 26.50 5.48 40.53
C TRP A 551 26.92 5.05 41.94
#